data_AF-A0A7C5GHQ8-F1
#
_entry.id   AF-A0A7C5GHQ8-F1
#
_cell.length_a   1.000
_cell.length_b   1.000
_cell.length_c   1.000
_cell.angle_alpha   90.00
_cell.angle_beta   90.00
_cell.angle_gamma   90.00
#
_symmetry.space_group_name_H-M   'P 1'
#
loop_
_entity.id
_entity.type
_entity.pdbx_description
1 polymer ?
#
loop_
_entity_poly.entity_id
_entity_poly.type
_entity_poly.pdbx_seq_one_letter_code
_entity_poly.pdbx_strand_id
1 'polypeptide(L)'
;MAHVVVLGAGLGGSIQAYELKATLTRSDKITVISNKPYFQFTPSNPWAGIGWRKKKDLIVDLEPVMRKRSIDFICDGAKKLIPEENKIELDSGRVVEYDYLIIATGPELAFDEIEGFGPEKYTKSVCHVEHAEESGEMWDDFCANPGPVVVGAVQGASCFGPAYEYLFTIETDLRQRKIRDKVPMIFVTSEPYIGHLGL
;
A
#
# COMPACT_ATOMS: atom_id res chain seq x y z
N MET A 1 -17.92 -28.01 7.23
CA MET A 1 -17.05 -26.98 7.82
C MET A 1 -16.03 -26.68 6.75
N ALA A 2 -16.07 -25.48 6.18
CA ALA A 2 -15.08 -25.05 5.22
C ALA A 2 -13.97 -24.25 5.92
N HIS A 3 -12.74 -24.39 5.45
CA HIS A 3 -11.63 -23.51 5.79
C HIS A 3 -11.35 -22.56 4.63
N VAL A 4 -11.72 -21.29 4.82
CA VAL A 4 -11.45 -20.23 3.85
C VAL A 4 -10.18 -19.49 4.26
N VAL A 5 -9.23 -19.40 3.34
CA VAL A 5 -8.01 -18.60 3.51
C VAL A 5 -8.12 -17.34 2.67
N VAL A 6 -7.86 -16.19 3.29
CA VAL A 6 -7.69 -14.91 2.60
C VAL A 6 -6.21 -14.56 2.61
N LEU A 7 -5.60 -14.54 1.43
CA LEU A 7 -4.19 -14.23 1.25
C LEU A 7 -4.00 -12.75 0.91
N GLY A 8 -3.53 -11.98 1.88
CA GLY A 8 -3.39 -10.53 1.83
C GLY A 8 -4.40 -9.82 2.73
N ALA A 9 -3.92 -8.88 3.55
CA ALA A 9 -4.74 -8.12 4.50
C ALA A 9 -4.82 -6.62 4.16
N GLY A 10 -4.77 -6.27 2.87
CA GLY A 10 -5.06 -4.92 2.38
C GLY A 10 -6.55 -4.56 2.45
N LEU A 11 -6.97 -3.54 1.71
CA LEU A 11 -8.39 -3.13 1.63
C LEU A 11 -9.30 -4.30 1.26
N GLY A 12 -9.03 -4.96 0.14
CA GLY A 12 -9.87 -6.08 -0.33
C GLY A 12 -9.90 -7.26 0.64
N GLY A 13 -8.74 -7.77 1.05
CA GLY A 13 -8.67 -8.97 1.88
C GLY A 13 -9.22 -8.78 3.29
N SER A 14 -8.93 -7.64 3.94
CA SER A 14 -9.48 -7.36 5.28
C SER A 14 -11.00 -7.21 5.25
N ILE A 15 -11.54 -6.46 4.28
CA ILE A 15 -12.99 -6.30 4.12
C ILE A 15 -13.65 -7.66 3.86
N GLN A 16 -13.12 -8.42 2.91
CA GLN A 16 -13.65 -9.73 2.55
C GLN A 16 -13.66 -10.71 3.73
N ALA A 17 -12.62 -10.71 4.57
CA ALA A 17 -12.56 -11.57 5.76
C ALA A 17 -13.69 -11.24 6.77
N TYR A 18 -13.98 -9.96 6.97
CA TYR A 18 -15.08 -9.52 7.85
C TYR A 18 -16.46 -9.79 7.26
N GLU A 19 -16.64 -9.59 5.94
CA GLU A 19 -17.88 -9.91 5.24
C GLU A 19 -18.17 -11.41 5.30
N LEU A 20 -17.16 -12.25 5.01
CA LEU A 20 -17.29 -13.70 5.13
C LEU A 20 -17.63 -14.13 6.56
N LYS A 21 -17.07 -13.48 7.58
CA LYS A 21 -17.41 -13.81 8.97
C LYS A 21 -18.86 -13.50 9.30
N ALA A 22 -19.47 -12.54 8.63
CA ALA A 22 -20.88 -12.19 8.80
C ALA A 22 -21.83 -13.16 8.06
N THR A 23 -21.37 -13.79 6.97
CA THR A 23 -22.22 -14.66 6.13
C THR A 23 -22.03 -16.15 6.37
N LEU A 24 -20.81 -16.59 6.74
CA LEU A 24 -20.50 -18.00 6.97
C LEU A 24 -21.02 -18.51 8.31
N THR A 25 -21.16 -19.82 8.42
CA THR A 25 -21.62 -20.44 9.67
C THR A 25 -20.52 -20.38 10.73
N ARG A 26 -20.90 -20.48 12.02
CA ARG A 26 -19.92 -20.45 13.12
C ARG A 26 -18.91 -21.59 13.11
N SER A 27 -19.22 -22.69 12.41
CA SER A 27 -18.34 -23.85 12.29
C SER A 27 -17.35 -23.75 11.13
N ASP A 28 -17.50 -22.75 10.25
CA ASP A 28 -16.52 -22.46 9.21
C ASP A 28 -15.34 -21.66 9.78
N LYS A 29 -14.14 -21.96 9.29
CA LYS A 29 -12.89 -21.35 9.72
C LYS A 29 -12.44 -20.31 8.68
N ILE A 30 -12.04 -19.14 9.15
CA ILE A 30 -11.45 -18.09 8.31
C ILE A 30 -10.05 -17.82 8.84
N THR A 31 -9.05 -17.88 7.95
CA THR A 31 -7.67 -17.49 8.25
C THR A 31 -7.21 -16.43 7.27
N VAL A 32 -6.73 -15.31 7.80
CA VAL A 32 -6.09 -14.24 7.01
C VAL A 32 -4.58 -14.37 7.14
N ILE A 33 -3.88 -14.37 6.00
CA ILE A 33 -2.42 -14.43 5.93
C ILE A 33 -1.91 -13.10 5.37
N SER A 34 -0.94 -12.48 6.02
CA SER A 34 -0.34 -11.21 5.58
C SER A 34 1.12 -11.14 5.99
N ASN A 35 1.97 -10.62 5.10
CA ASN A 35 3.36 -10.33 5.40
C ASN A 35 3.56 -9.08 6.29
N LYS A 36 2.48 -8.35 6.61
CA LYS A 36 2.48 -7.20 7.52
C LYS A 36 1.53 -7.45 8.70
N PRO A 37 1.90 -7.05 9.94
CA PRO A 37 1.07 -7.26 11.12
C PRO A 37 -0.09 -6.25 11.25
N TYR A 38 -0.17 -5.27 10.35
CA TYR A 38 -1.16 -4.20 10.37
C TYR A 38 -1.87 -4.06 9.02
N PHE A 39 -3.11 -3.58 9.08
CA PHE A 39 -3.80 -2.94 7.98
C PHE A 39 -3.25 -1.53 7.82
N GLN A 40 -3.07 -1.06 6.59
CA GLN A 40 -2.75 0.34 6.29
C GLN A 40 -3.85 0.98 5.44
N PHE A 41 -4.26 2.20 5.80
CA PHE A 41 -5.15 3.00 4.98
C PHE A 41 -4.36 3.71 3.87
N THR A 42 -4.05 2.94 2.82
CA THR A 42 -3.22 3.34 1.67
C THR A 42 -3.58 4.71 1.06
N PRO A 43 -4.86 5.11 0.94
CA PRO A 43 -5.21 6.42 0.36
C PRO A 43 -4.64 7.64 1.11
N SER A 44 -4.20 7.51 2.37
CA SER A 44 -3.59 8.63 3.11
C SER A 44 -2.06 8.75 2.96
N ASN A 45 -1.42 7.83 2.23
CA ASN A 45 0.04 7.87 2.05
C ASN A 45 0.56 9.15 1.37
N PRO A 46 -0.12 9.77 0.39
CA PRO A 46 0.33 11.07 -0.15
C PRO A 46 0.50 12.14 0.92
N TRP A 47 -0.31 12.12 1.98
CA TRP A 47 -0.20 13.10 3.08
C TRP A 47 0.95 12.75 4.02
N ALA A 48 1.26 11.46 4.20
CA ALA A 48 2.45 11.04 4.92
C ALA A 48 3.75 11.42 4.18
N GLY A 49 3.72 11.43 2.84
CA GLY A 49 4.85 11.80 1.98
C GLY A 49 5.43 13.20 2.20
N ILE A 50 4.66 14.10 2.81
CA ILE A 50 5.09 15.45 3.21
C ILE A 50 4.93 15.72 4.72
N GLY A 51 4.73 14.67 5.52
CA GLY A 51 4.65 14.77 6.99
C GLY A 51 3.32 15.27 7.56
N TRP A 52 2.26 15.46 6.77
CA TRP A 52 0.93 15.87 7.27
C TRP A 52 0.21 14.76 8.05
N ARG A 53 0.64 13.50 7.88
CA ARG A 53 0.20 12.34 8.64
C ARG A 53 1.40 11.49 9.01
N LYS A 54 1.31 10.77 10.13
CA LYS A 54 2.34 9.80 10.56
C LYS A 54 1.80 8.39 10.37
N LYS A 55 2.69 7.43 10.10
CA LYS A 55 2.33 6.01 9.91
C LYS A 55 1.40 5.48 11.00
N LYS A 56 1.68 5.79 12.27
CA LYS A 56 0.87 5.37 13.42
C LYS A 56 -0.61 5.79 13.34
N ASP A 57 -0.93 6.86 12.61
CA ASP A 57 -2.29 7.39 12.46
C ASP A 57 -3.03 6.70 11.29
N LEU A 58 -2.31 5.93 10.47
CA LEU A 58 -2.81 5.30 9.24
C LEU A 58 -2.89 3.78 9.32
N ILE A 59 -2.46 3.18 10.43
CA ILE A 59 -2.39 1.73 10.61
C ILE A 59 -3.29 1.21 11.73
N VAL A 60 -3.67 -0.06 11.62
CA VAL A 60 -4.40 -0.80 12.65
C VAL A 60 -3.78 -2.19 12.79
N ASP A 61 -3.36 -2.57 13.99
CA ASP A 61 -2.85 -3.91 14.28
C ASP A 61 -3.93 -4.98 14.02
N LEU A 62 -3.63 -5.96 13.17
CA LEU A 62 -4.60 -6.91 12.65
C LEU A 62 -4.96 -8.01 13.65
N GLU A 63 -3.95 -8.59 14.31
CA GLU A 63 -4.16 -9.71 15.23
C GLU A 63 -5.21 -9.43 16.31
N PRO A 64 -5.14 -8.32 17.08
CA PRO A 64 -6.13 -8.05 18.13
C PRO A 64 -7.54 -7.77 17.59
N VAL A 65 -7.68 -7.15 16.42
CA VAL A 65 -8.99 -6.82 15.84
C VAL A 65 -9.65 -8.01 15.16
N MET A 66 -8.86 -8.89 14.53
CA MET A 66 -9.35 -10.13 13.91
C MET A 66 -9.72 -11.17 14.96
N ARG A 67 -8.90 -11.32 16.00
CA ARG A 67 -9.19 -12.23 17.12
C ARG A 67 -10.53 -11.92 17.80
N LYS A 68 -10.88 -10.64 17.97
CA LYS A 68 -12.18 -10.20 18.51
C LYS A 68 -13.38 -10.68 17.69
N ARG A 69 -13.19 -11.01 16.41
CA ARG A 69 -14.23 -11.54 15.52
C ARG A 69 -14.05 -13.03 15.21
N SER A 70 -13.16 -13.72 15.94
CA SER A 70 -12.86 -15.15 15.69
C SER A 70 -12.45 -15.40 14.22
N ILE A 71 -11.57 -14.53 13.72
CA ILE A 71 -10.84 -14.69 12.47
C ILE A 71 -9.40 -14.97 12.86
N ASP A 72 -8.84 -16.09 12.39
CA ASP A 72 -7.44 -16.42 12.62
C ASP A 72 -6.55 -15.51 11.77
N PHE A 73 -5.44 -15.06 12.34
CA PHE A 73 -4.48 -14.22 11.63
C PHE A 73 -3.09 -14.84 11.70
N ILE A 74 -2.42 -14.89 10.55
CA ILE A 74 -1.04 -15.35 10.42
C ILE A 74 -0.23 -14.19 9.82
N CYS A 75 0.66 -13.61 10.64
CA CYS A 75 1.62 -12.63 10.17
C CYS A 75 2.85 -13.37 9.60
N ASP A 76 2.78 -13.74 8.34
CA ASP A 76 3.83 -14.45 7.60
C ASP A 76 3.65 -14.19 6.10
N GLY A 77 4.75 -14.22 5.34
CA GLY A 77 4.71 -14.09 3.88
C GLY A 77 4.34 -15.41 3.23
N ALA A 78 3.59 -15.36 2.12
CA ALA A 78 3.33 -16.53 1.31
C ALA A 78 4.43 -16.69 0.27
N LYS A 79 5.15 -17.81 0.36
CA LYS A 79 6.27 -18.13 -0.51
C LYS A 79 5.84 -18.85 -1.78
N LYS A 80 4.90 -19.79 -1.67
CA LYS A 80 4.44 -20.60 -2.80
C LYS A 80 3.00 -21.05 -2.63
N LEU A 81 2.20 -20.88 -3.69
CA LEU A 81 0.89 -21.50 -3.82
C LEU A 81 1.02 -22.85 -4.53
N ILE A 82 0.44 -23.91 -3.95
CA ILE A 82 0.40 -25.28 -4.49
C ILE A 82 -1.08 -25.63 -4.72
N PRO A 83 -1.68 -25.19 -5.84
CA PRO A 83 -3.12 -25.24 -6.03
C PRO A 83 -3.65 -26.68 -6.18
N GLU A 84 -2.86 -27.59 -6.77
CA GLU A 84 -3.22 -29.00 -6.95
C GLU A 84 -3.44 -29.74 -5.60
N GLU A 85 -2.88 -29.20 -4.51
CA GLU A 85 -3.01 -29.76 -3.17
C GLU A 85 -3.80 -28.84 -2.22
N ASN A 86 -4.32 -27.72 -2.72
CA ASN A 86 -4.92 -26.65 -1.92
C ASN A 86 -4.06 -26.21 -0.73
N LYS A 87 -2.77 -25.93 -0.98
CA LYS A 87 -1.78 -25.57 0.04
C LYS A 87 -1.08 -24.27 -0.27
N ILE A 88 -0.69 -23.56 0.79
CA ILE A 88 0.20 -22.41 0.75
C ILE A 88 1.42 -22.73 1.62
N GLU A 89 2.61 -22.67 1.05
CA GLU A 89 3.87 -22.65 1.79
C GLU A 89 4.19 -21.20 2.16
N LEU A 90 4.44 -20.96 3.45
CA LEU A 90 4.82 -19.66 3.99
C LEU A 90 6.34 -19.52 4.08
N ASP A 91 6.85 -18.30 4.24
CA ASP A 91 8.29 -18.03 4.35
C ASP A 91 8.93 -18.74 5.55
N SER A 92 8.18 -18.92 6.64
CA SER A 92 8.61 -19.72 7.79
C SER A 92 8.75 -21.22 7.53
N GLY A 93 8.31 -21.71 6.35
CA GLY A 93 8.18 -23.13 6.04
C GLY A 93 6.88 -23.76 6.56
N ARG A 94 6.03 -22.99 7.26
CA ARG A 94 4.68 -23.42 7.63
C ARG A 94 3.84 -23.68 6.38
N VAL A 95 3.08 -24.76 6.38
CA VAL A 95 2.09 -25.06 5.34
C VAL A 95 0.68 -24.78 5.87
N VAL A 96 -0.13 -24.10 5.07
CA VAL A 96 -1.55 -23.83 5.35
C VAL A 96 -2.40 -24.46 4.25
N GLU A 97 -3.24 -25.41 4.63
CA GLU A 97 -4.25 -26.01 3.76
C GLU A 97 -5.51 -25.13 3.73
N TYR A 98 -6.30 -25.22 2.66
CA TYR A 98 -7.57 -24.51 2.51
C TYR A 98 -8.60 -25.33 1.72
N ASP A 99 -9.88 -25.04 1.91
CA ASP A 99 -10.95 -25.48 0.99
C ASP A 99 -11.23 -24.41 -0.07
N TYR A 100 -11.12 -23.13 0.31
CA TYR A 100 -11.27 -21.99 -0.59
C TYR A 100 -10.17 -20.96 -0.32
N LEU A 101 -9.63 -20.39 -1.39
CA LEU A 101 -8.61 -19.35 -1.35
C LEU A 101 -9.13 -18.07 -2.00
N ILE A 102 -8.99 -16.95 -1.28
CA ILE A 102 -9.18 -15.60 -1.81
C ILE A 102 -7.83 -14.94 -1.92
N ILE A 103 -7.43 -14.57 -3.14
CA ILE A 103 -6.17 -13.86 -3.41
C ILE A 103 -6.44 -12.36 -3.38
N ALA A 104 -5.82 -11.66 -2.43
CA ALA A 104 -5.95 -10.22 -2.21
C ALA A 104 -4.60 -9.58 -1.84
N THR A 105 -3.52 -10.04 -2.49
CA THR A 105 -2.12 -9.68 -2.20
C THR A 105 -1.74 -8.25 -2.59
N GLY A 106 -2.56 -7.59 -3.42
CA GLY A 106 -2.27 -6.25 -3.91
C GLY A 106 -1.16 -6.23 -4.98
N PRO A 107 -0.62 -5.05 -5.29
CA PRO A 107 0.40 -4.91 -6.33
C PRO A 107 1.81 -5.20 -5.81
N GLU A 108 2.62 -5.81 -6.68
CA GLU A 108 4.06 -5.70 -6.61
C GLU A 108 4.49 -4.38 -7.27
N LEU A 109 5.39 -3.63 -6.64
CA LEU A 109 5.85 -2.33 -7.14
C LEU A 109 7.09 -2.54 -8.01
N ALA A 110 6.91 -2.57 -9.33
CA ALA A 110 7.94 -2.87 -10.33
C ALA A 110 8.94 -1.70 -10.55
N PHE A 111 9.64 -1.30 -9.48
CA PHE A 111 10.66 -0.24 -9.54
C PHE A 111 11.92 -0.65 -10.31
N ASP A 112 12.11 -1.94 -10.53
CA ASP A 112 13.22 -2.53 -11.26
C ASP A 112 13.09 -2.39 -12.78
N GLU A 113 11.89 -2.13 -13.32
CA GLU A 113 11.66 -1.92 -14.75
C GLU A 113 12.33 -0.65 -15.31
N ILE A 114 12.68 0.31 -14.44
CA ILE A 114 13.32 1.57 -14.82
C ILE A 114 14.60 1.74 -14.00
N GLU A 115 15.74 1.87 -14.70
CA GLU A 115 17.03 2.12 -14.07
C GLU A 115 16.99 3.41 -13.22
N GLY A 116 17.45 3.32 -11.98
CA GLY A 116 17.43 4.45 -11.04
C GLY A 116 16.07 4.78 -10.40
N PHE A 117 14.97 4.10 -10.76
CA PHE A 117 13.65 4.34 -10.20
C PHE A 117 13.42 3.58 -8.87
N GLY A 118 12.70 4.20 -7.95
CA GLY A 118 12.26 3.62 -6.69
C GLY A 118 12.89 4.24 -5.43
N PRO A 119 12.24 4.04 -4.26
CA PRO A 119 12.60 4.64 -2.96
C PRO A 119 14.03 4.33 -2.50
N GLU A 120 14.57 3.19 -2.92
CA GLU A 120 15.94 2.73 -2.62
C GLU A 120 16.99 3.28 -3.60
N LYS A 121 16.58 4.00 -4.64
CA LYS A 121 17.46 4.58 -5.68
C LYS A 121 17.35 6.12 -5.67
N TYR A 122 16.84 6.72 -6.74
CA TYR A 122 16.86 8.19 -6.93
C TYR A 122 15.48 8.86 -6.80
N THR A 123 14.39 8.11 -6.67
CA THR A 123 13.04 8.68 -6.56
C THR A 123 12.35 8.21 -5.28
N LYS A 124 11.27 8.88 -4.87
CA LYS A 124 10.45 8.45 -3.74
C LYS A 124 9.07 7.98 -4.22
N SER A 125 8.38 7.21 -3.38
CA SER A 125 7.07 6.63 -3.67
C SER A 125 6.12 6.84 -2.49
N VAL A 126 4.82 6.97 -2.77
CA VAL A 126 3.76 7.01 -1.74
C VAL A 126 2.83 5.80 -1.84
N CYS A 127 3.23 4.73 -2.53
CA CYS A 127 2.40 3.52 -2.69
C CYS A 127 2.36 2.65 -1.42
N HIS A 128 3.38 2.73 -0.58
CA HIS A 128 3.43 2.09 0.74
C HIS A 128 3.72 3.13 1.81
N VAL A 129 3.19 2.93 3.02
CA VAL A 129 3.36 3.89 4.12
C VAL A 129 4.83 4.02 4.52
N GLU A 130 5.63 2.97 4.38
CA GLU A 130 7.09 3.01 4.63
C GLU A 130 7.78 3.98 3.66
N HIS A 131 7.50 3.89 2.36
CA HIS A 131 8.08 4.79 1.36
C HIS A 131 7.62 6.24 1.56
N ALA A 132 6.35 6.43 1.96
CA ALA A 132 5.80 7.75 2.24
C ALA A 132 6.42 8.36 3.51
N GLU A 133 6.65 7.58 4.56
CA GLU A 133 7.30 8.02 5.80
C GLU A 133 8.72 8.51 5.54
N GLU A 134 9.51 7.77 4.75
CA GLU A 134 10.85 8.23 4.31
C GLU A 134 10.80 9.59 3.59
N SER A 135 9.85 9.76 2.66
CA SER A 135 9.67 11.05 1.96
C SER A 135 9.28 12.16 2.93
N GLY A 136 8.40 11.87 3.89
CA GLY A 136 7.94 12.82 4.89
C GLY A 136 9.05 13.28 5.84
N GLU A 137 9.96 12.39 6.22
CA GLU A 137 11.13 12.71 7.06
C GLU A 137 12.11 13.68 6.36
N MET A 138 12.21 13.61 5.04
CA MET A 138 13.09 14.45 4.23
C MET A 138 12.44 15.79 3.82
N TRP A 139 11.13 15.94 4.03
CA TRP A 139 10.37 17.06 3.46
C TRP A 139 10.74 18.41 4.06
N ASP A 140 10.98 18.48 5.37
CA ASP A 140 11.38 19.71 6.04
C ASP A 140 12.79 20.17 5.60
N ASP A 141 13.72 19.23 5.39
CA ASP A 141 15.07 19.51 4.89
C ASP A 141 15.04 20.06 3.46
N PHE A 142 14.19 19.49 2.60
CA PHE A 142 13.91 20.04 1.27
C PHE A 142 13.34 21.47 1.36
N CYS A 143 12.37 21.71 2.24
CA CYS A 143 11.78 23.03 2.41
C CYS A 143 12.77 24.08 2.94
N ALA A 144 13.76 23.66 3.75
CA ALA A 144 14.85 24.53 4.20
C ALA A 144 15.80 24.91 3.06
N ASN A 145 15.97 24.04 2.06
CA ASN A 145 16.87 24.21 0.92
C ASN A 145 16.14 23.91 -0.41
N PRO A 146 15.16 24.76 -0.81
CA PRO A 146 14.26 24.44 -1.91
C PRO A 146 15.01 24.31 -3.24
N GLY A 147 14.62 23.28 -3.99
CA GLY A 147 15.10 23.01 -5.35
C GLY A 147 13.94 22.61 -6.28
N PRO A 148 14.24 22.15 -7.51
CA PRO A 148 13.20 21.66 -8.42
C PRO A 148 12.59 20.34 -7.91
N VAL A 149 11.30 20.15 -8.19
CA VAL A 149 10.55 18.93 -7.89
C VAL A 149 9.95 18.35 -9.16
N VAL A 150 10.06 17.03 -9.31
CA VAL A 150 9.35 16.26 -10.34
C VAL A 150 8.40 15.30 -9.62
N VAL A 151 7.10 15.37 -9.96
CA VAL A 151 6.08 14.43 -9.49
C VAL A 151 5.47 13.76 -10.72
N GLY A 152 5.05 12.50 -10.62
CA GLY A 152 4.52 11.84 -11.79
C GLY A 152 4.11 10.39 -11.63
N ALA A 153 3.73 9.81 -12.76
CA ALA A 153 3.45 8.41 -12.96
C ALA A 153 4.24 7.91 -14.18
N VAL A 154 4.98 6.81 -14.00
CA VAL A 154 5.80 6.22 -15.07
C VAL A 154 4.98 5.31 -15.98
N GLN A 155 5.58 4.86 -17.09
CA GLN A 155 4.98 3.90 -18.00
C GLN A 155 4.51 2.64 -17.26
N GLY A 156 3.38 2.07 -17.68
CA GLY A 156 2.79 0.90 -17.03
C GLY A 156 2.03 1.20 -15.73
N ALA A 157 2.09 2.42 -15.20
CA ALA A 157 1.28 2.82 -14.07
C ALA A 157 -0.22 2.70 -14.39
N SER A 158 -1.00 2.27 -13.41
CA SER A 158 -2.46 2.18 -13.48
C SER A 158 -3.16 3.05 -12.42
N CYS A 159 -2.39 3.69 -11.53
CA CYS A 159 -2.90 4.47 -10.41
C CYS A 159 -2.40 5.92 -10.49
N PHE A 160 -3.04 6.73 -11.34
CA PHE A 160 -2.61 8.09 -11.64
C PHE A 160 -3.11 9.13 -10.64
N GLY A 161 -4.30 8.93 -10.06
CA GLY A 161 -4.94 9.88 -9.13
C GLY A 161 -4.02 10.34 -7.99
N PRO A 162 -3.34 9.43 -7.27
CA PRO A 162 -2.40 9.82 -6.21
C PRO A 162 -1.22 10.66 -6.68
N ALA A 163 -0.78 10.56 -7.95
CA ALA A 163 0.28 11.42 -8.46
C ALA A 163 -0.18 12.89 -8.57
N TYR A 164 -1.43 13.11 -9.02
CA TYR A 164 -2.05 14.43 -9.02
C TYR A 164 -2.30 14.94 -7.60
N GLU A 165 -2.86 14.10 -6.73
CA GLU A 165 -3.06 14.45 -5.32
C GLU A 165 -1.74 14.89 -4.68
N TYR A 166 -0.69 14.10 -4.85
CA TYR A 166 0.61 14.38 -4.25
C TYR A 166 1.24 15.67 -4.79
N LEU A 167 1.12 15.92 -6.10
CA LEU A 167 1.53 17.18 -6.72
C LEU A 167 0.85 18.37 -6.04
N PHE A 168 -0.48 18.34 -5.88
CA PHE A 168 -1.23 19.44 -5.28
C PHE A 168 -1.02 19.57 -3.77
N THR A 169 -0.80 18.45 -3.07
CA THR A 169 -0.45 18.42 -1.65
C THR A 169 0.89 19.11 -1.41
N ILE A 170 1.93 18.80 -2.21
CA ILE A 170 3.22 19.50 -2.19
C ILE A 170 3.03 20.99 -2.49
N GLU A 171 2.32 21.32 -3.57
CA GLU A 171 2.09 22.70 -4.00
C GLU A 171 1.45 23.54 -2.87
N THR A 172 0.44 22.96 -2.21
CA THR A 172 -0.28 23.57 -1.10
C THR A 172 0.63 23.81 0.10
N ASP A 173 1.43 22.83 0.51
CA ASP A 173 2.36 22.97 1.63
C ASP A 173 3.41 24.06 1.36
N LEU A 174 3.98 24.09 0.16
CA LEU A 174 4.94 25.12 -0.25
C LEU A 174 4.34 26.53 -0.23
N ARG A 175 3.05 26.68 -0.58
CA ARG A 175 2.34 27.97 -0.44
C ARG A 175 2.13 28.36 1.01
N GLN A 176 1.74 27.43 1.87
CA GLN A 176 1.57 27.69 3.31
C GLN A 176 2.90 28.14 3.95
N ARG A 177 4.01 27.54 3.52
CA ARG A 177 5.38 27.92 3.92
C ARG A 177 5.90 29.19 3.25
N LYS A 178 5.18 29.74 2.26
CA LYS A 178 5.57 30.94 1.49
C LYS A 178 6.91 30.78 0.75
N ILE A 179 7.19 29.57 0.24
CA ILE A 179 8.40 29.25 -0.53
C ILE A 179 8.10 28.67 -1.92
N ARG A 180 6.82 28.62 -2.32
CA ARG A 180 6.38 28.05 -3.60
C ARG A 180 7.09 28.68 -4.80
N ASP A 181 7.39 29.97 -4.77
CA ASP A 181 8.11 30.70 -5.81
C ASP A 181 9.55 30.21 -6.03
N LYS A 182 10.14 29.53 -5.04
CA LYS A 182 11.52 28.98 -5.09
C LYS A 182 11.59 27.56 -5.67
N VAL A 183 10.45 26.92 -5.93
CA VAL A 183 10.37 25.50 -6.31
C VAL A 183 9.78 25.36 -7.71
N PRO A 184 10.60 25.21 -8.76
CA PRO A 184 10.11 24.74 -10.05
C PRO A 184 9.46 23.35 -9.90
N MET A 185 8.24 23.17 -10.39
CA MET A 185 7.51 21.90 -10.29
C MET A 185 7.18 21.39 -11.70
N ILE A 186 7.53 20.13 -11.98
CA ILE A 186 7.26 19.46 -13.24
C ILE A 186 6.41 18.24 -12.95
N PHE A 187 5.31 18.07 -13.70
CA PHE A 187 4.51 16.86 -13.69
C PHE A 187 4.84 16.02 -14.93
N VAL A 188 5.21 14.76 -14.73
CA VAL A 188 5.49 13.81 -15.81
C VAL A 188 4.52 12.65 -15.71
N THR A 189 3.82 12.33 -16.80
CA THR A 189 2.86 11.22 -16.82
C THR A 189 2.96 10.46 -18.13
N SER A 190 2.71 9.14 -18.07
CA SER A 190 2.52 8.30 -19.25
C SER A 190 1.12 8.41 -19.85
N GLU A 191 0.22 9.19 -19.25
CA GLU A 191 -1.10 9.45 -19.82
C GLU A 191 -0.99 10.15 -21.19
N PRO A 192 -1.90 9.85 -22.14
CA PRO A 192 -1.90 10.51 -23.44
C PRO A 192 -2.28 12.00 -23.36
N TYR A 193 -2.98 12.40 -22.28
CA TYR A 193 -3.29 13.78 -21.92
C TYR A 193 -3.56 13.86 -20.41
N ILE A 194 -3.46 15.06 -19.84
CA ILE A 194 -3.69 15.30 -18.42
C ILE A 194 -5.13 14.94 -18.01
N GLY A 195 -5.28 14.12 -16.97
CA GLY A 195 -6.58 13.72 -16.44
C GLY A 195 -7.24 12.56 -17.17
N HIS A 196 -6.47 11.78 -17.95
CA HIS A 196 -6.95 10.51 -18.52
C HIS A 196 -7.22 9.48 -17.41
N LEU A 197 -6.42 9.47 -16.34
CA LEU A 197 -6.54 8.61 -15.15
C LEU A 197 -6.57 7.09 -15.40
N GLY A 198 -6.28 6.67 -16.64
CA GLY A 198 -6.35 5.26 -17.05
C GLY A 198 -7.78 4.80 -17.39
N LEU A 199 -8.69 5.73 -17.65
CA LEU A 199 -10.11 5.51 -17.97
C LEU A 199 -10.41 5.69 -19.47
#